data_AF-A0A0T9RM70-F1
#
_entry.id   AF-A0A0T9RM70-F1
#
_cell.length_a   1.000
_cell.length_b   1.000
_cell.length_c   1.000
_cell.angle_alpha   90.00
_cell.angle_beta   90.00
_cell.angle_gamma   90.00
#
_symmetry.space_group_name_H-M   'P 1'
#
loop_
_entity.id
_entity.type
_entity.pdbx_description
1 polymer ?
#
loop_
_entity_poly.entity_id
_entity_poly.type
_entity_poly.pdbx_seq_one_letter_code
_entity_poly.pdbx_strand_id
1 'polypeptide(L)'
;MSDDRRKFTLYLHPEEVKSDAQAISVIDTVSRRSRGELFRQTFVAGLALQQLDDRLPALIATMLTRTLTVDQVIGLIAQTRPSGSEATKCDI
;
A
#
# COMPACT_ATOMS: atom_id res chain seq x y z
N MET A 1 -27.77 -4.10 16.96
CA MET A 1 -26.90 -3.62 15.86
C MET A 1 -25.68 -4.51 15.92
N SER A 2 -25.55 -5.47 15.01
CA SER A 2 -24.38 -6.36 15.04
C SER A 2 -23.13 -5.52 14.88
N ASP A 3 -22.20 -5.68 15.81
CA ASP A 3 -20.86 -5.15 15.69
C ASP A 3 -20.16 -5.97 14.59
N ASP A 4 -20.47 -5.66 13.33
CA ASP A 4 -19.93 -6.34 12.13
C ASP A 4 -18.44 -6.03 11.90
N ARG A 5 -17.80 -5.40 12.89
CA ARG A 5 -16.37 -5.12 12.88
C ARG A 5 -15.58 -6.43 12.93
N ARG A 6 -14.86 -6.69 11.86
CA ARG A 6 -13.90 -7.80 11.79
C ARG A 6 -12.53 -7.36 12.28
N LYS A 7 -11.90 -8.18 13.12
CA LYS A 7 -10.51 -8.01 13.52
C LYS A 7 -9.62 -8.81 12.57
N PHE A 8 -8.61 -8.14 12.01
CA PHE A 8 -7.56 -8.76 11.23
C PHE A 8 -6.23 -8.67 12.00
N THR A 9 -5.34 -9.65 11.81
CA THR A 9 -4.01 -9.66 12.40
C THR A 9 -3.04 -10.15 11.35
N LEU A 10 -1.95 -9.40 11.18
CA LEU A 10 -0.88 -9.68 10.24
C LEU A 10 0.46 -9.47 10.95
N TYR A 11 1.50 -10.11 10.43
CA TYR A 11 2.84 -10.06 10.99
C TYR A 11 3.76 -9.36 10.00
N LEU A 12 4.64 -8.52 10.54
CA LEU A 12 5.75 -7.91 9.80
C LEU A 12 7.04 -8.56 10.29
N HIS A 13 7.92 -8.88 9.35
CA HIS A 13 9.18 -9.59 9.60
C HIS A 13 10.38 -8.67 9.31
N PRO A 14 10.68 -7.68 10.16
CA PRO A 14 11.70 -6.65 9.89
C PRO A 14 13.11 -7.20 9.68
N GLU A 15 13.44 -8.34 10.28
CA GLU A 15 14.75 -8.98 10.15
C GLU A 15 14.92 -9.70 8.80
N GLU A 16 13.82 -10.10 8.17
CA GLU A 16 13.81 -10.87 6.92
C GLU A 16 13.49 -9.99 5.71
N VAL A 17 12.63 -9.00 5.90
CA VAL A 17 12.03 -8.20 4.83
C VAL A 17 12.28 -6.71 5.09
N LYS A 18 13.09 -6.08 4.23
CA LYS A 18 13.45 -4.65 4.38
C LYS A 18 12.25 -3.71 4.28
N SER A 19 11.25 -4.05 3.46
CA SER A 19 10.02 -3.26 3.35
C SER A 19 9.21 -3.30 4.65
N ASP A 20 9.24 -4.40 5.38
CA ASP A 20 8.56 -4.54 6.68
C ASP A 20 9.25 -3.70 7.75
N ALA A 21 10.58 -3.70 7.77
CA ALA A 21 11.35 -2.79 8.62
C ALA A 21 11.04 -1.32 8.31
N GLN A 22 10.94 -0.97 7.02
CA GLN A 22 10.58 0.38 6.61
C GLN A 22 9.13 0.73 6.97
N ALA A 23 8.19 -0.21 6.83
CA ALA A 23 6.81 -0.03 7.25
C ALA A 23 6.72 0.27 8.75
N ILE A 24 7.44 -0.49 9.58
CA ILE A 24 7.54 -0.24 11.03
C ILE A 24 8.09 1.17 11.30
N SER A 25 9.16 1.57 10.60
CA SER A 25 9.71 2.92 10.73
C SER A 25 8.68 4.01 10.42
N VAL A 26 7.85 3.84 9.38
CA VAL A 26 6.77 4.79 9.03
C VAL A 26 5.70 4.81 10.12
N ILE A 27 5.27 3.65 10.61
CA ILE A 27 4.27 3.52 11.68
C ILE A 27 4.75 4.22 12.96
N ASP A 28 6.05 4.15 13.25
CA ASP A 28 6.63 4.76 14.44
C ASP A 28 6.68 6.29 14.41
N THR A 29 6.63 6.90 13.22
CA THR A 29 6.46 8.36 13.10
C THR A 29 5.05 8.83 13.48
N VAL A 30 4.06 7.93 13.50
CA VAL A 30 2.66 8.26 13.74
C VAL A 30 2.30 8.04 15.21
N SER A 31 1.58 9.01 15.79
CA SER A 31 1.11 8.94 17.17
C SER A 31 0.24 7.70 17.40
N ARG A 32 0.37 7.06 18.57
CA ARG A 32 -0.37 5.82 18.90
C ARG A 32 -1.89 5.96 18.73
N ARG A 33 -2.44 7.14 19.00
CA ARG A 33 -3.87 7.46 18.85
C ARG A 33 -4.33 7.37 17.39
N SER A 34 -3.46 7.70 16.43
CA SER A 34 -3.79 7.75 15.01
C SER A 34 -3.45 6.46 14.24
N ARG A 35 -2.63 5.56 14.84
CA ARG A 35 -2.19 4.32 14.18
C ARG A 35 -3.36 3.41 13.75
N GLY A 36 -4.43 3.34 14.55
CA GLY A 36 -5.60 2.53 14.21
C GLY A 36 -6.26 2.94 12.89
N GLU A 37 -6.40 4.25 12.68
CA GLU A 37 -6.98 4.80 11.45
C GLU A 37 -6.01 4.69 10.27
N LEU A 38 -4.71 4.92 10.51
CA LEU A 38 -3.66 4.67 9.52
C LEU A 38 -3.74 3.24 8.98
N PHE A 39 -3.77 2.23 9.86
CA PHE A 39 -3.83 0.83 9.44
C PHE A 39 -5.08 0.53 8.62
N ARG A 40 -6.24 1.07 9.03
CA ARG A 40 -7.49 0.91 8.29
C ARG A 40 -7.38 1.49 6.88
N GLN A 41 -6.86 2.72 6.75
CA GLN A 41 -6.72 3.40 5.46
C GLN A 41 -5.71 2.70 4.55
N THR A 42 -4.53 2.35 5.07
CA THR A 42 -3.50 1.64 4.30
C THR A 42 -3.98 0.27 3.84
N PHE A 43 -4.71 -0.47 4.69
CA PHE A 43 -5.28 -1.75 4.31
C PHE A 43 -6.31 -1.63 3.19
N VAL A 44 -7.24 -0.67 3.29
CA VAL A 44 -8.23 -0.40 2.24
C VAL A 44 -7.57 0.08 0.95
N ALA A 45 -6.54 0.92 1.03
CA ALA A 45 -5.78 1.36 -0.14
C ALA A 45 -5.05 0.20 -0.83
N GLY A 46 -4.42 -0.69 -0.07
CA GLY A 46 -3.81 -1.92 -0.61
C GLY A 46 -4.82 -2.81 -1.33
N LEU A 47 -6.03 -2.95 -0.79
CA LEU A 47 -7.11 -3.69 -1.44
C LEU A 47 -7.69 -2.97 -2.66
N ALA A 48 -7.69 -1.63 -2.68
CA ALA A 48 -8.06 -0.88 -3.89
C ALA A 48 -7.05 -1.15 -5.01
N LEU A 49 -5.75 -1.22 -4.69
CA LEU A 49 -4.71 -1.61 -5.65
C LEU A 49 -4.91 -3.06 -6.14
N GLN A 50 -5.27 -3.99 -5.25
CA GLN A 50 -5.62 -5.38 -5.61
C GLN A 50 -6.75 -5.47 -6.63
N GLN A 51 -7.75 -4.58 -6.55
CA GLN A 51 -8.88 -4.55 -7.50
C GLN A 51 -8.45 -4.05 -8.88
N LEU A 52 -7.41 -3.22 -8.97
CA LEU A 52 -6.90 -2.71 -10.25
C LEU A 52 -6.06 -3.77 -10.97
N ASP A 53 -5.15 -4.42 -10.25
CA ASP A 53 -4.35 -5.55 -10.72
C ASP A 53 -3.88 -6.34 -9.49
N ASP A 54 -3.98 -7.66 -9.56
CA ASP A 54 -3.75 -8.56 -8.43
C ASP A 54 -2.28 -8.62 -7.98
N ARG A 55 -1.35 -8.18 -8.83
CA ARG A 55 0.10 -8.17 -8.58
C ARG A 55 0.56 -6.85 -7.96
N LEU A 56 -0.22 -5.77 -8.13
CA LEU A 56 0.16 -4.42 -7.67
C LEU A 56 0.48 -4.34 -6.18
N PRO A 57 -0.33 -4.89 -5.25
CA PRO A 57 -0.04 -4.78 -3.83
C PRO A 57 1.29 -5.42 -3.44
N ALA A 58 1.58 -6.60 -4.01
CA ALA A 58 2.84 -7.30 -3.77
C ALA A 58 4.04 -6.50 -4.31
N LEU A 59 3.94 -6.00 -5.55
CA LEU A 59 4.99 -5.20 -6.17
C LEU A 59 5.25 -3.91 -5.37
N ILE A 60 4.20 -3.15 -5.05
CA ILE A 60 4.32 -1.91 -4.28
C ILE A 60 4.88 -2.19 -2.87
N ALA A 61 4.48 -3.29 -2.23
CA ALA A 61 5.03 -3.68 -0.94
C ALA A 61 6.54 -3.91 -1.02
N THR A 62 7.04 -4.60 -2.05
CA THR A 62 8.50 -4.80 -2.22
C THR A 62 9.28 -3.52 -2.48
N MET A 63 8.62 -2.51 -3.07
CA MET A 63 9.23 -1.21 -3.39
C MET A 63 9.27 -0.26 -2.19
N LEU A 64 8.55 -0.55 -1.10
CA LEU A 64 8.51 0.31 0.07
C LEU A 64 9.91 0.40 0.70
N THR A 65 10.58 1.49 0.37
CA THR A 65 11.94 1.82 0.78
C THR A 65 11.97 3.28 1.25
N ARG A 66 13.10 3.74 1.80
CA ARG A 66 13.23 5.15 2.25
C ARG A 66 13.11 6.17 1.11
N THR A 67 13.28 5.75 -0.13
CA THR A 67 13.38 6.63 -1.31
C THR A 67 12.29 6.34 -2.34
N LEU A 68 11.15 5.79 -1.92
CA LEU A 68 10.04 5.55 -2.83
C LEU A 68 9.59 6.87 -3.46
N THR A 69 9.69 6.99 -4.79
CA THR A 69 9.27 8.19 -5.52
C THR A 69 7.92 8.00 -6.17
N VAL A 70 7.24 9.11 -6.45
CA VAL A 70 5.96 9.11 -7.18
C VAL A 70 6.15 8.53 -8.58
N ASP A 71 7.24 8.87 -9.27
CA ASP A 71 7.54 8.37 -10.61
C ASP A 71 7.70 6.85 -10.66
N GLN A 72 8.30 6.26 -9.62
CA GLN A 72 8.42 4.81 -9.49
C GLN A 72 7.05 4.12 -9.36
N VAL A 73 6.15 4.71 -8.58
CA VAL A 73 4.78 4.18 -8.41
C VAL A 73 3.98 4.31 -9.71
N ILE A 74 4.05 5.47 -10.37
CA ILE A 74 3.37 5.69 -11.67
C ILE A 74 3.92 4.73 -12.72
N GLY A 75 5.23 4.58 -12.80
CA GLY A 75 5.89 3.67 -13.75
C GLY A 75 5.48 2.22 -13.53
N LEU A 76 5.30 1.79 -12.28
CA LEU A 76 4.85 0.43 -11.98
C LEU A 76 3.38 0.23 -12.37
N ILE A 77 2.50 1.17 -12.03
CA ILE A 77 1.07 1.12 -12.38
C ILE A 77 0.89 1.11 -13.91
N ALA A 78 1.69 1.89 -14.64
CA ALA A 78 1.68 1.92 -16.09
C ALA A 78 2.08 0.57 -16.71
N GLN A 79 3.01 -0.17 -16.09
CA GLN A 79 3.47 -1.48 -16.56
C GLN A 79 2.49 -2.62 -16.25
N THR A 80 1.74 -2.52 -15.16
CA THR A 80 0.70 -3.51 -14.81
C THR A 80 -0.59 -3.34 -15.62
N ARG A 81 -0.78 -2.17 -16.24
CA ARG A 81 -1.96 -1.90 -17.06
C ARG A 81 -2.02 -2.90 -18.22
N PRO A 82 -3.11 -3.70 -18.37
CA PRO A 82 -3.31 -4.42 -19.61
C PRO A 82 -3.39 -3.39 -20.74
N SER A 83 -2.72 -3.69 -21.86
CA SER A 83 -2.42 -2.84 -23.01
C SER A 83 -3.65 -2.33 -23.81
N GLY A 84 -4.72 -1.94 -23.13
CA GLY A 84 -6.00 -1.57 -23.72
C GLY A 84 -6.86 -0.61 -22.88
N SER A 85 -6.28 0.18 -21.98
CA SER A 85 -7.02 1.34 -21.48
C SER A 85 -6.20 2.62 -21.66
N GLU A 86 -6.81 3.61 -22.31
CA GLU A 86 -6.20 4.90 -22.59
C GLU A 86 -5.93 5.64 -21.28
N ALA A 87 -4.76 6.28 -21.22
CA ALA A 87 -4.47 7.25 -20.18
C ALA A 87 -5.47 8.40 -20.30
N THR A 88 -6.48 8.43 -19.45
CA THR A 88 -7.23 9.66 -19.19
C THR A 88 -6.26 10.63 -18.54
N LYS A 89 -5.72 11.48 -19.39
CA LYS A 89 -4.90 12.63 -19.04
C LYS A 89 -5.72 13.51 -18.10
N CYS A 90 -5.48 13.39 -16.79
CA CYS A 90 -5.96 14.38 -15.84
C CYS A 90 -5.03 15.58 -15.94
N ASP A 91 -5.33 16.46 -16.90
CA ASP A 91 -4.82 17.82 -16.89
C ASP A 91 -5.51 18.56 -15.72
N ILE A 92 -4.71 19.15 -14.81
CA ILE A 92 -5.16 20.11 -13.78
C ILE A 92 -4.74 21.50 -14.27
#